data_AF-A0A0V1PY86-F1
#
_entry.id   AF-A0A0V1PY86-F1
#
_cell.length_a   1.000
_cell.length_b   1.000
_cell.length_c   1.000
_cell.angle_alpha   90.00
_cell.angle_beta   90.00
_cell.angle_gamma   90.00
#
_symmetry.space_group_name_H-M   'P 1'
#
loop_
_entity.id
_entity.type
_entity.pdbx_description
1 polymer ?
#
loop_
_entity_poly.entity_id
_entity_poly.type
_entity_poly.pdbx_seq_one_letter_code
_entity_poly.pdbx_strand_id
1 'polypeptide(L)'
;MQSDMAQGLTLPAFDLRSDIKHPYSSSIGYMTVLYPNNRQLLISKREVILIRGSTVTKKLKYDEDIIAAAYTSFNSGGSGCDTNPTDALIICLRKSAYVNYPDGRSYVVSFPFSLKSAFPFESGIILEKDQTVPSLSSIDNLHPQQLHAAKFLTLVDPIGDFRIITSSSTSVISPHERLMTFPAKGLNKTSTICATFNTLEKTVVLYHIRSSTRGNKKPVTSSSKFTKRKQSMISTPNPSRIPEDESVHLDPNHNNNSISMVVYKMSFL
;
A
#
# COMPACT_ATOMS: atom_id res chain seq x y z
N MET A 1 62.16 0.51 -22.56
CA MET A 1 61.26 0.82 -21.44
C MET A 1 60.62 2.18 -21.73
N GLN A 2 59.44 2.18 -22.31
CA GLN A 2 58.66 3.38 -22.61
C GLN A 2 57.28 3.14 -22.03
N SER A 3 56.92 3.90 -21.00
CA SER A 3 55.66 3.78 -20.29
C SER A 3 54.58 4.52 -21.08
N ASP A 4 53.63 3.78 -21.65
CA ASP A 4 52.35 4.31 -22.12
C ASP A 4 51.59 4.86 -20.92
N MET A 5 51.53 6.19 -20.80
CA MET A 5 50.59 6.85 -19.91
C MET A 5 49.21 6.80 -20.56
N ALA A 6 48.35 5.94 -20.02
CA ALA A 6 46.92 5.98 -20.30
C ALA A 6 46.37 7.37 -19.95
N GLN A 7 46.06 8.18 -20.97
CA GLN A 7 45.30 9.40 -20.81
C GLN A 7 43.88 8.99 -20.37
N GLY A 8 43.63 9.08 -19.07
CA GLY A 8 42.29 8.94 -18.52
C GLY A 8 41.39 10.00 -19.11
N LEU A 9 40.28 9.58 -19.72
CA LEU A 9 39.18 10.45 -20.15
C LEU A 9 38.61 11.15 -18.91
N THR A 10 39.12 12.34 -18.58
CA THR A 10 38.50 13.22 -17.61
C THR A 10 37.40 14.00 -18.32
N LEU A 11 36.16 13.50 -18.25
CA LEU A 11 35.01 14.31 -18.62
C LEU A 11 34.95 15.53 -17.68
N PRO A 12 34.65 16.73 -18.19
CA PRO A 12 34.42 17.88 -17.33
C PRO A 12 33.24 17.57 -16.41
N ALA A 13 33.52 17.42 -15.12
CA ALA A 13 32.50 17.34 -14.09
C ALA A 13 32.01 18.77 -13.85
N PHE A 14 30.84 19.12 -14.40
CA PHE A 14 30.20 20.39 -14.10
C PHE A 14 29.68 20.33 -12.66
N ASP A 15 30.29 21.12 -11.77
CA ASP A 15 29.79 21.32 -10.43
C ASP A 15 28.61 22.31 -10.46
N LEU A 16 27.43 21.77 -10.69
CA LEU A 16 26.20 22.55 -10.76
C LEU A 16 25.65 22.92 -9.38
N ARG A 17 26.35 22.64 -8.27
CA ARG A 17 25.84 22.92 -6.92
C ARG A 17 25.73 24.42 -6.62
N SER A 18 26.57 25.26 -7.24
CA SER A 18 26.49 26.72 -7.14
C SER A 18 25.38 27.32 -8.02
N ASP A 19 25.12 26.69 -9.16
CA ASP A 19 24.25 27.22 -10.21
C ASP A 19 22.80 26.73 -10.03
N ILE A 20 22.66 25.51 -9.52
CA ILE A 20 21.38 24.93 -9.13
C ILE A 20 21.19 25.20 -7.64
N LYS A 21 20.76 26.42 -7.32
CA LYS A 21 19.99 26.63 -6.08
C LYS A 21 18.68 25.88 -6.24
N HIS A 22 18.66 24.59 -5.92
CA HIS A 22 17.40 23.86 -5.81
C HIS A 22 16.58 24.60 -4.75
N PRO A 23 15.45 25.25 -5.10
CA PRO A 23 14.63 25.98 -4.14
C PRO A 23 13.95 25.04 -3.13
N TYR A 24 14.24 23.74 -3.21
CA TYR A 24 13.59 22.64 -2.53
C TYR A 24 14.59 21.59 -2.05
N SER A 25 15.80 22.01 -1.65
CA SER A 25 16.71 21.10 -0.94
C SER A 25 16.02 20.57 0.31
N SER A 26 16.37 19.34 0.71
CA SER A 26 15.85 18.67 1.92
C SER A 26 15.98 19.52 3.20
N SER A 27 16.87 20.51 3.20
CA SER A 27 17.03 21.51 4.25
C SER A 27 15.81 22.42 4.48
N ILE A 28 14.85 22.47 3.55
CA ILE A 28 13.61 23.28 3.66
C ILE A 28 12.44 22.45 4.24
N GLY A 29 12.70 21.22 4.69
CA GLY A 29 11.69 20.36 5.31
C GLY A 29 10.79 19.63 4.32
N TYR A 30 11.24 19.48 3.07
CA TYR A 30 10.59 18.61 2.09
C TYR A 30 11.21 17.21 2.10
N MET A 31 10.35 16.19 2.17
CA MET A 31 10.71 14.82 1.82
C MET A 31 10.70 14.69 0.30
N THR A 32 11.79 14.19 -0.27
CA THR A 32 11.90 13.97 -1.72
C THR A 32 11.66 12.50 -2.04
N VAL A 33 10.77 12.22 -3.00
CA VAL A 33 10.49 10.87 -3.51
C VAL A 33 10.75 10.86 -5.01
N LEU A 34 11.59 9.92 -5.45
CA LEU A 34 12.02 9.81 -6.84
C LEU A 34 11.21 8.74 -7.58
N TYR A 35 10.88 9.04 -8.83
CA TYR A 35 10.11 8.17 -9.72
C TYR A 35 10.80 8.06 -11.09
N PRO A 36 10.53 6.99 -11.86
CA PRO A 36 11.02 6.87 -13.23
C PRO A 36 10.61 8.05 -14.11
N ASN A 37 11.35 8.23 -15.20
CA ASN A 37 11.16 9.31 -16.19
C ASN A 37 11.44 10.72 -15.61
N ASN A 38 12.47 10.81 -14.77
CA ASN A 38 12.91 12.05 -14.12
C ASN A 38 11.77 12.76 -13.37
N ARG A 39 10.84 11.99 -12.78
CA ARG A 39 9.74 12.54 -11.98
C ARG A 39 10.17 12.55 -10.52
N GLN A 40 9.83 13.63 -9.83
CA GLN A 40 10.11 13.78 -8.40
C GLN A 40 8.91 14.40 -7.72
N LEU A 41 8.64 13.95 -6.50
CA LEU A 41 7.69 14.58 -5.59
C LEU A 41 8.45 15.18 -4.42
N LEU A 42 8.18 16.44 -4.13
CA LEU A 42 8.63 17.11 -2.92
C LEU A 42 7.41 17.26 -2.02
N ILE A 43 7.47 16.68 -0.84
CA ILE A 43 6.34 16.55 0.07
C ILE A 43 6.70 17.24 1.37
N SER A 44 5.99 18.30 1.72
CA SER A 44 6.02 18.90 3.05
C SER A 44 4.71 18.62 3.77
N LYS A 45 4.55 19.18 4.98
CA LYS A 45 3.36 18.96 5.80
C LYS A 45 2.05 19.25 5.07
N ARG A 46 1.99 20.30 4.22
CA ARG A 46 0.75 20.77 3.57
C ARG A 46 0.91 21.11 2.09
N GLU A 47 2.04 20.75 1.51
CA GLU A 47 2.34 21.06 0.12
C GLU A 47 3.00 19.88 -0.59
N VAL A 48 2.59 19.64 -1.83
CA VAL A 48 3.23 18.71 -2.76
C VAL A 48 3.66 19.47 -4.01
N ILE A 49 4.93 19.37 -4.36
CA ILE A 49 5.47 19.94 -5.60
C ILE A 49 5.90 18.80 -6.52
N LEU A 50 5.42 18.86 -7.76
CA LEU A 50 5.76 17.93 -8.81
C LEU A 50 6.88 18.52 -9.65
N ILE A 51 7.96 17.76 -9.80
CA ILE A 51 9.08 18.11 -10.67
C ILE A 51 9.20 17.05 -11.75
N ARG A 52 9.42 17.49 -12.99
CA ARG A 52 9.80 16.64 -14.12
C ARG A 52 11.07 17.19 -14.75
N GLY A 53 12.15 16.41 -14.69
CA GLY A 53 13.50 16.89 -15.02
C GLY A 53 13.92 17.99 -14.05
N SER A 54 14.13 19.20 -14.56
CA SER A 54 14.46 20.40 -13.79
C SER A 54 13.28 21.36 -13.63
N THR A 55 12.10 21.04 -14.17
CA THR A 55 10.95 21.95 -14.21
C THR A 55 9.91 21.57 -13.17
N VAL A 56 9.43 22.56 -12.40
CA VAL A 56 8.26 22.42 -11.55
C VAL A 56 7.01 22.41 -12.44
N THR A 57 6.29 21.30 -12.45
CA THR A 57 5.10 21.14 -13.30
C THR A 57 3.81 21.50 -12.57
N LYS A 58 3.73 21.24 -11.26
CA LYS A 58 2.56 21.55 -10.44
C LYS A 58 2.96 21.77 -8.99
N LYS A 59 2.27 22.70 -8.32
CA LYS A 59 2.36 22.93 -6.87
C LYS A 59 0.97 22.83 -6.28
N LEU A 60 0.78 21.94 -5.34
CA LEU A 60 -0.49 21.60 -4.71
C LEU A 60 -0.40 21.95 -3.23
N LYS A 61 -1.36 22.74 -2.74
CA LYS A 61 -1.47 23.12 -1.33
C LYS A 61 -2.75 22.56 -0.73
N TYR A 62 -2.68 22.17 0.53
CA TYR A 62 -3.78 21.57 1.27
C TYR A 62 -3.93 22.25 2.63
N ASP A 63 -5.16 22.33 3.11
CA ASP A 63 -5.46 22.90 4.43
C ASP A 63 -5.23 21.90 5.57
N GLU A 64 -5.09 20.63 5.24
CA GLU A 64 -4.76 19.55 6.16
C GLU A 64 -3.36 18.99 5.93
N ASP A 65 -2.86 18.28 6.94
CA ASP A 65 -1.57 17.62 6.87
C ASP A 65 -1.63 16.42 5.92
N ILE A 66 -0.65 16.35 5.02
CA ILE A 66 -0.48 15.26 4.07
C ILE A 66 0.07 14.04 4.81
N ILE A 67 -0.67 12.93 4.72
CA ILE A 67 -0.27 11.64 5.29
C ILE A 67 0.64 10.89 4.33
N ALA A 68 0.31 10.90 3.04
CA ALA A 68 1.10 10.28 2.00
C ALA A 68 0.86 10.97 0.66
N ALA A 69 1.88 11.02 -0.19
CA ALA A 69 1.72 11.39 -1.58
C ALA A 69 2.57 10.49 -2.45
N ALA A 70 1.97 9.91 -3.48
CA ALA A 70 2.65 8.97 -4.36
C ALA A 70 2.07 8.89 -5.75
N TYR A 71 2.86 8.37 -6.69
CA TYR A 71 2.31 7.86 -7.95
C TYR A 71 1.92 6.40 -7.79
N THR A 72 0.72 6.05 -8.25
CA THR A 72 0.22 4.68 -8.32
C THR A 72 -0.67 4.50 -9.54
N SER A 73 -0.89 3.26 -9.97
CA SER A 73 -1.84 2.94 -11.03
C SER A 73 -3.11 2.36 -10.41
N PHE A 74 -4.27 2.84 -10.82
CA PHE A 74 -5.55 2.22 -10.50
C PHE A 74 -5.97 1.33 -11.67
N ASN A 75 -6.53 0.16 -11.39
CA ASN A 75 -6.98 -0.75 -12.43
C ASN A 75 -8.27 -0.20 -13.03
N SER A 76 -8.15 0.73 -13.98
CA SER A 76 -9.28 1.26 -14.72
C SER A 76 -9.87 0.11 -15.52
N GLY A 77 -11.07 -0.36 -15.17
CA GLY A 77 -11.80 -1.41 -15.89
C GLY A 77 -12.25 -1.02 -17.30
N GLY A 78 -11.49 -0.16 -17.98
CA GLY A 78 -11.74 0.31 -19.33
C GLY A 78 -11.46 -0.78 -20.35
N SER A 79 -12.53 -1.18 -21.04
CA SER A 79 -12.49 -1.93 -22.29
C SER A 79 -11.61 -1.19 -23.33
N GLY A 80 -10.47 -1.77 -23.68
CA GLY A 80 -9.81 -1.53 -24.97
C GLY A 80 -8.59 -0.59 -24.96
N CYS A 81 -7.51 -1.08 -25.57
CA CYS A 81 -6.47 -0.34 -26.28
C CYS A 81 -5.32 0.36 -25.53
N ASP A 82 -5.39 0.66 -24.22
CA ASP A 82 -4.21 1.25 -23.54
C ASP A 82 -3.36 0.19 -22.85
N THR A 83 -2.27 -0.19 -23.53
CA THR A 83 -1.31 -1.22 -23.09
C THR A 83 -0.42 -0.81 -21.93
N ASN A 84 -0.54 0.43 -21.44
CA ASN A 84 0.26 0.93 -20.32
C ASN A 84 -0.65 1.51 -19.22
N PRO A 85 -0.57 1.01 -17.98
CA PRO A 85 -1.29 1.61 -16.86
C PRO A 85 -0.77 3.04 -16.66
N THR A 86 -1.69 4.00 -16.76
CA THR A 86 -1.36 5.41 -16.55
C THR A 86 -1.26 5.71 -15.06
N ASP A 87 -0.07 6.09 -14.60
CA ASP A 87 0.15 6.50 -13.21
C ASP A 87 -0.69 7.73 -12.86
N ALA A 88 -1.51 7.60 -11.82
CA ALA A 88 -2.18 8.71 -11.17
C ALA A 88 -1.36 9.21 -9.97
N LEU A 89 -1.39 10.51 -9.73
CA LEU A 89 -0.90 11.10 -8.50
C LEU A 89 -1.99 11.00 -7.43
N ILE A 90 -1.71 10.31 -6.33
CA ILE A 90 -2.58 10.30 -5.15
C ILE A 90 -1.95 11.12 -4.02
N ILE A 91 -2.77 11.96 -3.39
CA ILE A 91 -2.43 12.69 -2.16
C ILE A 91 -3.45 12.30 -1.09
N CYS A 92 -3.00 11.65 -0.03
CA CYS A 92 -3.82 11.22 1.09
C CYS A 92 -3.73 12.22 2.24
N LEU A 93 -4.89 12.70 2.67
CA LEU A 93 -5.10 13.47 3.89
C LEU A 93 -5.75 12.57 4.95
N ARG A 94 -6.15 13.13 6.09
CA ARG A 94 -6.72 12.37 7.20
C ARG A 94 -8.08 11.77 6.88
N LYS A 95 -8.94 12.51 6.17
CA LYS A 95 -10.33 12.11 5.86
C LYS A 95 -10.63 11.98 4.37
N SER A 96 -9.65 12.25 3.51
CA SER A 96 -9.86 12.18 2.06
C SER A 96 -8.56 11.89 1.32
N ALA A 97 -8.68 11.51 0.05
CA ALA A 97 -7.58 11.49 -0.88
C ALA A 97 -7.96 12.15 -2.21
N TYR A 98 -6.99 12.84 -2.81
CA TYR A 98 -7.11 13.46 -4.13
C TYR A 98 -6.34 12.60 -5.13
N VAL A 99 -7.03 12.11 -6.16
CA VAL A 99 -6.44 11.32 -7.24
C VAL A 99 -6.46 12.15 -8.51
N ASN A 100 -5.29 12.51 -9.03
CA ASN A 100 -5.12 13.31 -10.23
C ASN A 100 -4.48 12.46 -11.32
N TYR A 101 -5.19 12.27 -12.43
CA TYR A 101 -4.67 11.63 -13.62
C TYR A 101 -3.99 12.65 -14.55
N PRO A 102 -3.02 12.22 -15.36
CA PRO A 102 -2.32 13.12 -16.29
C PRO A 102 -3.21 13.61 -17.44
N ASP A 103 -4.32 12.92 -17.72
CA ASP A 103 -5.34 13.34 -18.69
C ASP A 103 -6.27 14.45 -18.18
N GLY A 104 -6.07 14.90 -16.94
CA GLY A 104 -6.87 15.96 -16.31
C GLY A 104 -8.05 15.43 -15.50
N ARG A 105 -8.37 14.13 -15.53
CA ARG A 105 -9.39 13.56 -14.64
C ARG A 105 -8.93 13.67 -13.19
N SER A 106 -9.84 14.05 -12.30
CA SER A 106 -9.57 14.19 -10.88
C SER A 106 -10.72 13.61 -10.06
N TYR A 107 -10.37 12.90 -8.99
CA TYR A 107 -11.32 12.31 -8.06
C TYR A 107 -10.96 12.72 -6.64
N VAL A 108 -11.99 12.94 -5.82
CA VAL A 108 -11.85 13.12 -4.37
C VAL A 108 -12.53 11.94 -3.70
N VAL A 109 -11.75 11.15 -2.98
CA VAL A 109 -12.19 9.96 -2.28
C VAL A 109 -12.34 10.31 -0.81
N SER A 110 -13.55 10.20 -0.25
CA SER A 110 -13.79 10.44 1.17
C SER A 110 -13.60 9.15 1.98
N PHE A 111 -12.95 9.25 3.14
CA PHE A 111 -12.72 8.13 4.03
C PHE A 111 -13.75 8.11 5.17
N PRO A 112 -14.50 7.01 5.37
CA PRO A 112 -15.38 6.83 6.53
C PRO A 112 -14.60 6.52 7.83
N PHE A 113 -13.29 6.75 7.83
CA PHE A 113 -12.36 6.50 8.92
C PHE A 113 -11.26 7.56 8.92
N SER A 114 -10.50 7.66 10.00
CA SER A 114 -9.29 8.47 10.01
C SER A 114 -8.13 7.65 9.47
N LEU A 115 -7.45 8.16 8.46
CA LEU A 115 -6.24 7.56 7.92
C LEU A 115 -5.05 7.87 8.84
N LYS A 116 -4.17 6.88 9.03
CA LYS A 116 -2.95 7.01 9.84
C LYS A 116 -1.70 6.98 8.97
N SER A 117 -1.64 6.08 8.00
CA SER A 117 -0.54 5.95 7.04
C SER A 117 -1.08 5.35 5.74
N ALA A 118 -0.34 5.53 4.63
CA ALA A 118 -0.71 4.91 3.36
C ALA A 118 0.51 4.55 2.52
N PHE A 119 0.40 3.47 1.74
CA PHE A 119 1.51 2.88 0.99
C PHE A 119 1.08 2.53 -0.44
N PRO A 120 1.72 3.12 -1.47
CA PRO A 120 1.39 2.81 -2.86
C PRO A 120 1.81 1.38 -3.22
N PHE A 121 1.05 0.75 -4.12
CA PHE A 121 1.41 -0.51 -4.75
C PHE A 121 0.95 -0.55 -6.21
N GLU A 122 1.31 -1.61 -6.94
CA GLU A 122 1.13 -1.72 -8.40
C GLU A 122 -0.30 -1.45 -8.89
N SER A 123 -1.33 -1.68 -8.07
CA SER A 123 -2.73 -1.52 -8.47
C SER A 123 -3.55 -0.67 -7.50
N GLY A 124 -2.89 0.27 -6.80
CA GLY A 124 -3.57 1.24 -5.96
C GLY A 124 -2.78 1.65 -4.73
N ILE A 125 -3.47 1.79 -3.61
CA ILE A 125 -2.86 2.20 -2.34
C ILE A 125 -3.41 1.39 -1.16
N ILE A 126 -2.55 1.07 -0.21
CA ILE A 126 -2.91 0.51 1.09
C ILE A 126 -3.15 1.66 2.07
N LEU A 127 -4.23 1.56 2.83
CA LEU A 127 -4.67 2.52 3.82
C LEU A 127 -4.60 1.86 5.20
N GLU A 128 -3.77 2.40 6.10
CA GLU A 128 -3.79 2.04 7.53
C GLU A 128 -4.77 2.96 8.24
N LYS A 129 -5.79 2.37 8.85
CA LYS A 129 -6.73 3.11 9.70
C LYS A 129 -6.11 3.45 11.05
N ASP A 130 -6.45 4.65 11.51
CA ASP A 130 -6.25 4.99 12.92
C ASP A 130 -7.33 4.31 13.77
N GLN A 131 -6.92 3.30 14.53
CA GLN A 131 -7.79 2.56 15.45
C GLN A 131 -7.97 3.26 16.81
N THR A 132 -7.23 4.33 17.06
CA THR A 132 -7.35 5.10 18.33
C THR A 132 -8.54 6.05 18.33
N VAL A 133 -8.99 6.46 17.14
CA VAL A 133 -10.13 7.35 16.96
C VAL A 133 -11.38 6.49 16.68
N PRO A 134 -12.40 6.50 17.56
CA PRO A 134 -13.66 5.81 17.29
C PRO A 134 -14.25 6.28 15.95
N SER A 135 -14.59 5.34 15.08
CA SER A 135 -15.29 5.67 13.83
C SER A 135 -16.70 6.15 14.17
N LEU A 136 -17.06 7.36 13.72
CA LEU A 136 -18.33 8.03 14.03
C LEU A 136 -19.58 7.32 13.47
N SER A 137 -19.42 6.27 12.67
CA SER A 137 -20.53 5.56 12.02
C SER A 137 -21.02 4.32 12.77
N SER A 138 -20.63 4.13 14.03
CA SER A 138 -21.21 3.10 14.90
C SER A 138 -22.71 3.29 15.20
N ILE A 139 -23.32 4.38 14.69
CA ILE A 139 -24.75 4.70 14.85
C ILE A 139 -25.59 4.14 13.69
N ASP A 140 -25.03 3.95 12.49
CA ASP A 140 -25.76 3.44 11.33
C ASP A 140 -25.37 2.01 11.00
N ASN A 141 -26.22 1.06 11.39
CA ASN A 141 -26.14 -0.39 11.14
C ASN A 141 -26.15 -0.79 9.64
N LEU A 142 -25.94 0.15 8.72
CA LEU A 142 -26.02 -0.04 7.27
C LEU A 142 -24.66 -0.24 6.59
N HIS A 143 -23.54 -0.01 7.28
CA HIS A 143 -22.21 -0.31 6.73
C HIS A 143 -21.72 -1.69 7.19
N PRO A 144 -21.08 -2.49 6.31
CA PRO A 144 -20.61 -3.82 6.69
C PRO A 144 -19.62 -3.70 7.85
N GLN A 145 -20.00 -4.24 9.02
CA GLN A 145 -19.23 -4.24 10.27
C GLN A 145 -17.76 -4.67 10.08
N GLN A 146 -17.48 -5.41 9.03
CA GLN A 146 -16.15 -5.88 8.65
C GLN A 146 -15.18 -4.75 8.26
N LEU A 147 -15.65 -3.67 7.61
CA LEU A 147 -14.80 -2.51 7.29
C LEU A 147 -14.37 -1.76 8.55
N HIS A 148 -15.20 -1.79 9.61
CA HIS A 148 -14.89 -1.15 10.88
C HIS A 148 -13.79 -1.88 11.65
N ALA A 149 -13.84 -3.22 11.69
CA ALA A 149 -12.83 -4.02 12.37
C ALA A 149 -11.50 -4.06 11.62
N ALA A 150 -11.52 -3.96 10.29
CA ALA A 150 -10.31 -4.01 9.47
C ALA A 150 -9.35 -2.86 9.79
N LYS A 151 -8.07 -3.19 9.97
CA LYS A 151 -6.99 -2.22 10.18
C LYS A 151 -6.38 -1.70 8.89
N PHE A 152 -6.18 -2.60 7.94
CA PHE A 152 -5.62 -2.27 6.65
C PHE A 152 -6.67 -2.48 5.57
N LEU A 153 -6.78 -1.50 4.69
CA LEU A 153 -7.69 -1.50 3.54
C LEU A 153 -6.90 -1.23 2.26
N THR A 154 -7.45 -1.58 1.11
CA THR A 154 -6.93 -1.14 -0.19
C THR A 154 -7.95 -0.31 -0.94
N LEU A 155 -7.47 0.75 -1.58
CA LEU A 155 -8.17 1.48 -2.62
C LEU A 155 -7.55 1.13 -3.97
N VAL A 156 -8.28 0.39 -4.80
CA VAL A 156 -7.83 -0.09 -6.13
C VAL A 156 -8.52 0.61 -7.30
N ASP A 157 -9.59 1.34 -7.00
CA ASP A 157 -10.36 2.16 -7.93
C ASP A 157 -10.86 3.40 -7.15
N PRO A 158 -10.60 4.65 -7.59
CA PRO A 158 -11.06 5.85 -6.91
C PRO A 158 -12.59 5.95 -6.76
N ILE A 159 -13.36 5.26 -7.60
CA ILE A 159 -14.83 5.21 -7.51
C ILE A 159 -15.36 3.90 -6.92
N GLY A 160 -14.46 2.96 -6.61
CA GLY A 160 -14.80 1.65 -6.08
C GLY A 160 -14.79 1.59 -4.55
N ASP A 161 -15.26 0.47 -4.03
CA ASP A 161 -15.25 0.21 -2.58
C ASP A 161 -13.84 -0.09 -2.06
N PHE A 162 -13.61 0.28 -0.78
CA PHE A 162 -12.43 -0.15 -0.04
C PHE A 162 -12.48 -1.66 0.18
N ARG A 163 -11.37 -2.34 -0.08
CA ARG A 163 -11.26 -3.79 0.16
C ARG A 163 -10.45 -4.07 1.40
N ILE A 164 -10.84 -5.10 2.14
CA ILE A 164 -10.21 -5.48 3.40
C ILE A 164 -8.95 -6.29 3.12
N ILE A 165 -7.88 -5.98 3.84
CA ILE A 165 -6.72 -6.87 3.91
C ILE A 165 -6.84 -7.73 5.15
N THR A 166 -6.81 -9.04 4.97
CA THR A 166 -6.88 -10.04 6.04
C THR A 166 -5.60 -10.85 6.12
N SER A 167 -5.29 -11.39 7.29
CA SER A 167 -4.35 -12.49 7.41
C SER A 167 -5.10 -13.80 7.13
N SER A 168 -4.47 -14.71 6.39
CA SER A 168 -4.95 -16.07 6.17
C SER A 168 -4.45 -17.06 7.23
N SER A 169 -3.63 -16.60 8.16
CA SER A 169 -3.30 -17.33 9.38
C SER A 169 -4.47 -17.22 10.36
N THR A 170 -4.58 -18.14 11.31
CA THR A 170 -5.62 -18.13 12.36
C THR A 170 -5.57 -16.91 13.29
N SER A 171 -4.55 -16.05 13.14
CA SER A 171 -4.40 -14.78 13.84
C SER A 171 -4.99 -13.61 13.04
N VAL A 172 -5.85 -12.82 13.70
CA VAL A 172 -6.23 -11.48 13.24
C VAL A 172 -5.00 -10.59 13.30
N ILE A 173 -4.79 -9.75 12.29
CA ILE A 173 -3.72 -8.74 12.30
C ILE A 173 -3.89 -7.86 13.54
N SER A 174 -2.87 -7.81 14.39
CA SER A 174 -2.99 -7.17 15.69
C SER A 174 -3.23 -5.66 15.57
N PRO A 175 -4.07 -5.07 16.45
CA PRO A 175 -4.24 -3.62 16.53
C PRO A 175 -2.93 -2.89 16.91
N HIS A 176 -1.90 -3.61 17.37
CA HIS A 176 -0.58 -3.06 17.68
C HIS A 176 0.43 -3.13 16.51
N GLU A 177 0.09 -3.78 15.39
CA GLU A 177 0.99 -3.88 14.22
C GLU A 177 1.00 -2.62 13.34
N ARG A 178 2.16 -2.04 13.04
CA ARG A 178 2.26 -0.91 12.08
C ARG A 178 2.89 -1.40 10.79
N LEU A 179 2.33 -1.01 9.64
CA LEU A 179 2.91 -1.40 8.36
C LEU A 179 4.24 -0.66 8.19
N MET A 180 5.31 -1.40 7.94
CA MET A 180 6.66 -0.85 7.78
C MET A 180 7.03 -0.73 6.30
N THR A 181 6.74 -1.78 5.55
CA THR A 181 7.00 -1.82 4.11
C THR A 181 5.94 -2.61 3.39
N PHE A 182 5.65 -2.17 2.18
CA PHE A 182 4.82 -2.88 1.24
C PHE A 182 5.43 -2.76 -0.15
N PRO A 183 5.51 -3.85 -0.94
CA PRO A 183 6.12 -3.80 -2.25
C PRO A 183 5.33 -2.90 -3.20
N ALA A 184 5.98 -1.83 -3.66
CA ALA A 184 5.37 -0.87 -4.57
C ALA A 184 5.10 -1.46 -5.97
N LYS A 185 5.87 -2.47 -6.40
CA LYS A 185 5.80 -3.10 -7.73
C LYS A 185 6.02 -4.60 -7.67
N GLY A 186 5.52 -5.31 -8.68
CA GLY A 186 5.80 -6.72 -8.90
C GLY A 186 5.03 -7.62 -7.96
N LEU A 187 3.82 -7.17 -7.57
CA LEU A 187 3.00 -7.91 -6.63
C LEU A 187 2.59 -9.25 -7.26
N ASN A 188 2.87 -10.36 -6.58
CA ASN A 188 2.72 -11.73 -7.06
C ASN A 188 3.66 -12.16 -8.21
N LYS A 189 4.63 -11.31 -8.62
CA LYS A 189 5.61 -11.64 -9.67
C LYS A 189 7.03 -11.72 -9.11
N THR A 190 7.48 -10.66 -8.45
CA THR A 190 8.87 -10.50 -7.97
C THR A 190 8.95 -10.17 -6.49
N SER A 191 7.87 -9.64 -5.91
CA SER A 191 7.83 -9.19 -4.52
C SER A 191 6.52 -9.62 -3.87
N THR A 192 6.62 -10.52 -2.89
CA THR A 192 5.47 -11.09 -2.19
C THR A 192 5.55 -10.92 -0.68
N ILE A 193 6.49 -10.13 -0.15
CA ILE A 193 6.67 -9.98 1.29
C ILE A 193 6.32 -8.56 1.70
N CYS A 194 5.48 -8.40 2.72
CA CYS A 194 5.38 -7.16 3.50
C CYS A 194 5.83 -7.40 4.93
N ALA A 195 6.21 -6.32 5.62
CA ALA A 195 6.60 -6.38 7.02
C ALA A 195 5.75 -5.40 7.83
N THR A 196 5.28 -5.87 8.99
CA THR A 196 4.69 -5.02 10.02
C THR A 196 5.59 -5.06 11.27
N PHE A 197 5.44 -4.05 12.14
CA PHE A 197 6.08 -4.01 13.44
C PHE A 197 5.02 -4.02 14.53
N ASN A 198 4.98 -5.06 15.35
CA ASN A 198 4.11 -5.13 16.51
C ASN A 198 4.70 -4.28 17.63
N THR A 199 4.06 -3.14 17.93
CA THR A 199 4.59 -2.20 18.92
C THR A 199 4.53 -2.70 20.36
N LEU A 200 3.67 -3.68 20.65
CA LEU A 200 3.51 -4.27 21.99
C LEU A 200 4.60 -5.32 22.24
N GLU A 201 4.72 -6.29 21.33
CA GLU A 201 5.69 -7.39 21.42
C GLU A 201 7.11 -6.98 20.99
N LYS A 202 7.25 -5.81 20.35
CA LYS A 202 8.51 -5.32 19.75
C LYS A 202 9.08 -6.25 18.68
N THR A 203 8.22 -6.98 17.97
CA THR A 203 8.60 -7.94 16.94
C THR A 203 8.32 -7.40 15.54
N VAL A 204 9.15 -7.81 14.57
CA VAL A 204 8.86 -7.61 13.15
C VAL A 204 8.16 -8.85 12.64
N VAL A 205 6.99 -8.66 12.05
CA VAL A 205 6.16 -9.74 11.51
C VAL A 205 6.24 -9.68 9.99
N LEU A 206 6.60 -10.80 9.38
CA LEU A 206 6.68 -10.90 7.93
C LEU A 206 5.45 -11.58 7.38
N TYR A 207 4.88 -11.03 6.33
CA TYR A 207 3.71 -11.59 5.67
C TYR A 207 3.99 -11.90 4.21
N HIS A 208 3.64 -13.11 3.79
CA HIS A 208 3.52 -13.44 2.38
C HIS A 208 2.20 -12.90 1.83
N ILE A 209 2.27 -11.95 0.93
CA ILE A 209 1.16 -11.30 0.26
C ILE A 209 0.60 -12.18 -0.86
N ARG A 210 -0.73 -12.34 -0.93
CA ARG A 210 -1.43 -12.90 -2.09
C ARG A 210 -2.64 -12.06 -2.45
N SER A 211 -2.80 -11.76 -3.74
CA SER A 211 -4.07 -11.26 -4.26
C SER A 211 -5.11 -12.39 -4.23
N SER A 212 -6.27 -12.17 -3.60
CA SER A 212 -7.41 -13.07 -3.82
C SER A 212 -7.96 -12.80 -5.22
N THR A 213 -7.51 -13.55 -6.20
CA THR A 213 -8.21 -13.63 -7.48
C THR A 213 -9.45 -14.49 -7.28
N ARG A 214 -10.50 -13.95 -6.65
CA ARG A 214 -11.85 -14.42 -6.96
C ARG A 214 -12.10 -14.01 -8.41
N GLY A 215 -11.74 -14.89 -9.33
CA GLY A 215 -12.04 -14.70 -10.73
C GLY A 215 -13.55 -14.53 -10.85
N ASN A 216 -14.00 -13.30 -11.10
CA ASN A 216 -15.26 -13.05 -11.79
C ASN A 216 -15.09 -13.52 -13.25
N LYS A 217 -14.79 -14.81 -13.44
CA LYS A 217 -15.12 -15.50 -14.68
C LYS A 217 -16.64 -15.53 -14.66
N LYS A 218 -17.28 -14.49 -15.21
CA LYS A 218 -18.64 -14.64 -15.70
C LYS A 218 -18.59 -15.88 -16.60
N PRO A 219 -19.27 -16.98 -16.28
CA PRO A 219 -19.37 -18.07 -17.24
C PRO A 219 -20.09 -17.47 -18.45
N VAL A 220 -19.37 -17.32 -19.55
CA VAL A 220 -20.00 -17.18 -20.85
C VAL A 220 -20.65 -18.53 -21.11
N THR A 221 -21.87 -18.69 -20.66
CA THR A 221 -22.72 -19.81 -21.05
C THR A 221 -23.93 -19.23 -21.75
N SER A 222 -23.87 -19.34 -23.08
CA SER A 222 -25.03 -19.48 -23.95
C SER A 222 -26.08 -20.37 -23.27
N SER A 223 -27.32 -19.87 -23.22
CA SER A 223 -28.57 -20.63 -23.11
C SER A 223 -28.57 -21.91 -22.25
N SER A 224 -29.22 -21.87 -21.08
CA SER A 224 -30.36 -22.75 -20.80
C SER A 224 -30.80 -22.72 -19.31
N LYS A 225 -32.12 -22.55 -19.16
CA LYS A 225 -33.01 -23.11 -18.15
C LYS A 225 -32.78 -22.75 -16.67
N PHE A 226 -33.80 -22.07 -16.14
CA PHE A 226 -34.07 -21.90 -14.71
C PHE A 226 -34.03 -23.23 -13.95
N THR A 227 -33.03 -23.40 -13.09
CA THR A 227 -33.08 -24.35 -11.99
C THR A 227 -32.88 -23.61 -10.67
N LYS A 228 -33.94 -23.57 -9.85
CA LYS A 228 -33.88 -23.19 -8.44
C LYS A 228 -32.85 -24.08 -7.74
N ARG A 229 -31.73 -23.51 -7.27
CA ARG A 229 -30.79 -24.20 -6.38
C ARG A 229 -30.65 -23.46 -5.05
N LYS A 230 -30.77 -24.28 -4.00
CA LYS A 230 -30.82 -23.99 -2.57
C LYS A 230 -29.68 -23.08 -2.09
N GLN A 231 -30.01 -22.23 -1.12
CA GLN A 231 -29.06 -21.51 -0.27
C GLN A 231 -28.00 -22.49 0.27
N SER A 232 -26.75 -22.36 -0.17
CA SER A 232 -25.62 -22.92 0.56
C SER A 232 -25.27 -21.93 1.66
N MET A 233 -25.64 -22.26 2.89
CA MET A 233 -25.09 -21.59 4.07
C MET A 233 -23.56 -21.74 4.02
N ILE A 234 -22.86 -20.61 4.00
CA ILE A 234 -21.43 -20.55 4.23
C ILE A 234 -21.23 -21.03 5.67
N SER A 235 -20.78 -22.28 5.81
CA SER A 235 -20.27 -22.78 7.08
C SER A 235 -18.99 -22.00 7.38
N THR A 236 -19.02 -21.18 8.42
CA THR A 236 -17.81 -20.76 9.11
C THR A 236 -17.10 -22.01 9.65
N PRO A 237 -15.76 -22.07 9.63
CA PRO A 237 -15.06 -23.11 10.38
C PRO A 237 -15.27 -22.83 11.88
N ASN A 238 -15.90 -23.80 12.53
CA ASN A 238 -16.17 -23.85 13.96
C ASN A 238 -14.85 -23.75 14.77
N PRO A 239 -14.68 -22.81 15.71
CA PRO A 239 -13.44 -22.66 16.49
C PRO A 239 -13.31 -23.66 17.65
N SER A 240 -14.19 -24.65 17.75
CA SER A 240 -14.29 -25.51 18.93
C SER A 240 -13.81 -26.93 18.67
N ARG A 241 -12.49 -27.13 18.47
CA ARG A 241 -11.86 -28.42 18.73
C ARG A 241 -10.35 -28.25 18.92
N ILE A 242 -9.98 -28.15 20.19
CA ILE A 242 -8.60 -28.29 20.68
C ILE A 242 -8.29 -29.80 20.59
N PRO A 243 -7.26 -30.25 19.84
CA PRO A 243 -6.68 -31.56 20.08
C PRO A 243 -5.69 -31.40 21.24
N GLU A 244 -6.00 -32.08 22.32
CA GLU A 244 -5.14 -32.19 23.49
C GLU A 244 -4.05 -33.24 23.24
N ASP A 245 -2.86 -32.93 23.77
CA ASP A 245 -1.69 -33.77 24.07
C ASP A 245 -1.07 -34.70 23.02
N GLU A 246 0.20 -34.43 22.70
CA GLU A 246 1.26 -35.39 23.00
C GLU A 246 2.59 -34.68 23.29
N SER A 247 3.19 -35.04 24.41
CA SER A 247 4.31 -34.42 25.07
C SER A 247 5.63 -35.08 24.65
N VAL A 248 6.66 -34.29 24.31
CA VAL A 248 8.06 -34.76 24.33
C VAL A 248 9.01 -33.65 24.81
N HIS A 249 9.45 -33.84 26.06
CA HIS A 249 10.75 -33.54 26.68
C HIS A 249 11.48 -32.19 26.48
N LEU A 250 11.85 -31.66 27.66
CA LEU A 250 12.66 -30.49 27.96
C LEU A 250 14.11 -30.55 27.42
N ASP A 251 14.65 -29.38 27.07
CA ASP A 251 15.99 -28.96 27.49
C ASP A 251 16.03 -27.42 27.72
N PRO A 252 16.57 -26.93 28.85
CA PRO A 252 16.64 -25.50 29.14
C PRO A 252 18.08 -25.00 28.95
N ASN A 253 18.37 -24.26 27.88
CA ASN A 253 19.37 -23.19 27.86
C ASN A 253 19.64 -22.72 26.43
N HIS A 254 19.05 -21.58 26.05
CA HIS A 254 19.82 -20.58 25.31
C HIS A 254 19.20 -19.19 25.47
N ASN A 255 19.87 -18.40 26.29
CA ASN A 255 19.71 -16.96 26.34
C ASN A 255 20.24 -16.41 25.02
N ASN A 256 19.35 -16.11 24.07
CA ASN A 256 19.68 -15.37 22.87
C ASN A 256 18.57 -14.35 22.61
N ASN A 257 18.96 -13.07 22.57
CA ASN A 257 18.19 -11.99 21.96
C ASN A 257 18.07 -12.24 20.45
N SER A 258 17.39 -13.32 20.05
CA SER A 258 17.02 -13.57 18.66
C SER A 258 15.72 -12.84 18.39
N ILE A 259 15.74 -11.92 17.43
CA ILE A 259 14.54 -11.39 16.80
C ILE A 259 13.78 -12.60 16.24
N SER A 260 12.67 -12.97 16.88
CA SER A 260 11.81 -14.04 16.43
C SER A 260 11.12 -13.59 15.14
N MET A 261 11.54 -14.14 14.00
CA MET A 261 10.83 -13.97 12.74
C MET A 261 9.67 -14.95 12.68
N VAL A 262 8.45 -14.43 12.68
CA VAL A 262 7.26 -15.24 12.42
C VAL A 262 6.70 -14.85 11.04
N VAL A 263 6.53 -15.87 10.19
CA VAL A 263 6.04 -15.71 8.82
C VAL A 263 4.56 -16.04 8.80
N TYR A 264 3.73 -15.05 8.51
CA TYR A 264 2.30 -15.20 8.28
C TYR A 264 1.97 -14.94 6.82
N LYS A 265 0.69 -15.02 6.45
CA LYS A 265 0.26 -14.84 5.06
C LYS A 265 -0.88 -13.83 4.99
N MET A 266 -0.68 -12.75 4.24
CA MET A 266 -1.62 -11.64 4.09
C MET A 266 -2.33 -11.73 2.74
N SER A 267 -3.66 -11.62 2.75
CA SER A 267 -4.52 -11.75 1.58
C SER A 267 -5.38 -10.50 1.40
N PHE A 268 -5.53 -10.05 0.16
CA PHE A 268 -6.50 -9.02 -0.21
C PHE A 268 -7.81 -9.68 -0.59
N LEU A 269 -8.95 -9.21 -0.08
CA LEU A 269 -10.27 -9.63 -0.57
C LEU A 269 -10.71 -8.82 -1.80
#